data_AF-A0A7M4A0P5-F1
#
_entry.id   AF-A0A7M4A0P5-F1
#
_cell.length_a   1.000
_cell.length_b   1.000
_cell.length_c   1.000
_cell.angle_alpha   90.00
_cell.angle_beta   90.00
_cell.angle_gamma   90.00
#
_symmetry.space_group_name_H-M   'P 1'
#
loop_
_entity.id
_entity.type
_entity.pdbx_description
1 polymer ?
#
loop_
_entity_poly.entity_id
_entity_poly.type
_entity_poly.pdbx_seq_one_letter_code
_entity_poly.pdbx_strand_id
1 'polypeptide(L)'
;LRDILSDLSRDYERLNDLMNQRETELSGRGMLIIIFVSIGLPVLIAFIVGLFAPASKGFQITGFNQTFSLFFAAASAVAVGVSGRMMGRLKDTLWWLPMWMAVSMGLYLGAVKAVGG
;
A
#
# COMPACT_ATOMS: atom_id res chain seq x y z
N LEU A 1 44.05 17.72 2.17
CA LEU A 1 42.77 18.45 2.28
C LEU A 1 42.08 18.59 0.94
N ARG A 2 42.77 19.08 -0.11
CA ARG A 2 42.28 19.06 -1.50
C ARG A 2 41.92 17.65 -1.99
N ASP A 3 42.78 16.66 -1.74
CA ASP A 3 42.54 15.27 -2.18
C ASP A 3 41.35 14.64 -1.45
N ILE A 4 41.22 14.86 -0.14
CA ILE A 4 40.07 14.37 0.66
C ILE A 4 38.75 14.99 0.18
N LEU A 5 38.76 16.27 -0.17
CA LEU A 5 37.56 16.94 -0.69
C LEU A 5 37.17 16.40 -2.08
N SER A 6 38.18 16.13 -2.92
CA SER A 6 38.01 15.50 -4.23
C SER A 6 37.43 14.10 -4.10
N ASP A 7 37.97 13.28 -3.20
CA ASP A 7 37.49 11.91 -2.96
C ASP A 7 36.06 11.90 -2.40
N LEU A 8 35.76 12.78 -1.44
CA LEU A 8 34.39 12.94 -0.92
C LEU A 8 33.39 13.39 -1.99
N SER A 9 33.77 14.31 -2.88
CA SER A 9 32.90 14.73 -3.98
C SER A 9 32.58 13.59 -4.95
N ARG A 10 33.58 12.75 -5.23
CA ARG A 10 33.46 11.62 -6.15
C ARG A 10 32.62 10.48 -5.55
N ASP A 11 32.75 10.24 -4.25
CA ASP A 11 31.92 9.28 -3.53
C ASP A 11 30.48 9.78 -3.38
N TYR A 12 30.28 11.07 -3.17
CA TYR A 12 28.95 11.68 -3.13
C TYR A 12 28.20 11.54 -4.46
N GLU A 13 28.88 11.82 -5.57
CA GLU A 13 28.30 11.72 -6.92
C GLU A 13 27.88 10.26 -7.22
N ARG A 14 28.72 9.28 -6.88
CA ARG A 14 28.37 7.86 -6.97
C ARG A 14 27.16 7.49 -6.11
N LEU A 15 27.11 7.96 -4.87
CA LEU A 15 25.98 7.68 -3.99
C LEU A 15 24.68 8.28 -4.54
N ASN A 16 24.75 9.48 -5.09
CA ASN A 16 23.61 10.14 -5.71
C ASN A 16 23.12 9.37 -6.96
N ASP A 17 24.03 8.92 -7.81
CA ASP A 17 23.70 8.10 -8.98
C ASP A 17 23.05 6.77 -8.59
N LEU A 18 23.61 6.09 -7.57
CA LEU A 18 23.06 4.84 -7.04
C LEU A 18 21.68 5.04 -6.40
N MET A 19 21.47 6.16 -5.71
CA MET A 19 20.15 6.50 -5.17
C MET A 19 19.14 6.75 -6.28
N ASN A 20 19.51 7.50 -7.31
CA ASN A 20 18.63 7.80 -8.44
C ASN A 20 18.27 6.53 -9.23
N GLN A 21 19.24 5.64 -9.45
CA GLN A 21 19.00 4.34 -10.08
C GLN A 21 18.05 3.47 -9.24
N ARG A 22 18.27 3.39 -7.93
CA ARG A 22 17.38 2.67 -7.00
C ARG A 22 15.95 3.21 -7.08
N GLU A 23 15.77 4.53 -7.02
CA GLU A 23 14.45 5.16 -7.06
C GLU A 23 13.73 4.86 -8.38
N THR A 24 14.45 4.93 -9.50
CA THR A 24 13.91 4.63 -10.83
C THR A 24 13.46 3.16 -10.95
N GLU A 25 14.27 2.21 -10.46
CA GLU A 25 13.95 0.78 -10.55
C GLU A 25 12.89 0.32 -9.55
N LEU A 26 12.84 0.93 -8.36
CA LEU A 26 11.96 0.49 -7.27
C LEU A 26 10.65 1.27 -7.16
N SER A 27 10.54 2.47 -7.72
CA SER A 27 9.32 3.29 -7.66
C SER A 27 8.11 2.55 -8.26
N GLY A 28 8.26 2.00 -9.47
CA GLY A 28 7.22 1.24 -10.14
C GLY A 28 6.78 0.01 -9.35
N ARG A 29 7.73 -0.74 -8.78
CA ARG A 29 7.45 -1.93 -7.98
C ARG A 29 6.74 -1.58 -6.67
N GLY A 30 7.19 -0.54 -5.97
CA GLY A 30 6.57 -0.06 -4.74
C GLY A 30 5.13 0.40 -4.98
N MET A 31 4.89 1.14 -6.06
CA MET A 31 3.54 1.58 -6.42
C MET A 31 2.61 0.40 -6.75
N LEU A 32 3.10 -0.60 -7.50
CA LEU A 32 2.33 -1.81 -7.81
C LEU A 32 1.91 -2.58 -6.55
N ILE A 33 2.79 -2.70 -5.55
CA ILE A 33 2.46 -3.35 -4.27
C ILE A 33 1.34 -2.58 -3.57
N ILE A 34 1.45 -1.25 -3.48
CA ILE A 34 0.44 -0.41 -2.83
C ILE A 34 -0.92 -0.55 -3.52
N ILE A 35 -0.96 -0.51 -4.86
CA ILE A 35 -2.19 -0.66 -5.65
C ILE A 35 -2.78 -2.05 -5.46
N PHE A 36 -1.97 -3.10 -5.57
CA PHE A 36 -2.47 -4.47 -5.43
C PHE A 36 -3.08 -4.72 -4.05
N VAL A 37 -2.41 -4.27 -2.99
CA VAL A 37 -2.88 -4.49 -1.60
C VAL A 37 -4.03 -3.57 -1.22
N SER A 38 -4.01 -2.31 -1.67
CA SER A 38 -5.01 -1.31 -1.24
C SER A 38 -6.22 -1.21 -2.17
N ILE A 39 -6.17 -1.78 -3.37
CA ILE A 39 -7.27 -1.72 -4.34
C ILE A 39 -7.64 -3.14 -4.78
N GLY A 40 -6.68 -3.88 -5.33
CA GLY A 40 -6.94 -5.20 -5.94
C GLY A 40 -7.52 -6.20 -4.94
N LEU A 41 -6.83 -6.43 -3.82
CA LEU A 41 -7.24 -7.38 -2.79
C LEU A 41 -8.60 -7.04 -2.15
N PRO A 42 -8.86 -5.80 -1.68
CA PRO A 42 -10.14 -5.41 -1.13
C PRO A 42 -11.32 -5.68 -2.08
N VAL A 43 -11.18 -5.30 -3.35
CA VAL A 43 -12.24 -5.46 -4.37
C VAL A 43 -12.50 -6.94 -4.65
N LEU A 44 -11.43 -7.74 -4.82
CA LEU A 44 -11.55 -9.16 -5.14
C LEU A 44 -12.20 -9.93 -3.99
N ILE A 45 -11.77 -9.68 -2.75
CA ILE A 45 -12.34 -10.33 -1.57
C ILE A 45 -13.78 -9.86 -1.33
N ALA A 46 -14.07 -8.57 -1.46
CA ALA A 46 -15.43 -8.05 -1.35
C ALA A 46 -16.39 -8.69 -2.36
N PHE A 47 -15.91 -8.93 -3.59
CA PHE A 47 -16.69 -9.62 -4.62
C PHE A 47 -17.01 -11.07 -4.23
N ILE A 48 -16.01 -11.82 -3.74
CA ILE A 48 -16.22 -13.21 -3.28
C ILE A 48 -17.20 -13.24 -2.10
N VAL A 49 -16.99 -12.38 -1.10
CA VAL A 49 -17.86 -12.30 0.08
C VAL A 49 -19.28 -11.93 -0.31
N GLY A 50 -19.46 -10.94 -1.19
CA GLY A 50 -20.78 -10.52 -1.65
C GLY A 50 -21.54 -11.61 -2.39
N LEU A 51 -20.86 -12.42 -3.21
CA LEU A 51 -21.47 -13.52 -3.95
C LEU A 51 -21.82 -14.73 -3.07
N PHE A 52 -20.92 -15.12 -2.16
CA PHE A 52 -21.04 -16.39 -1.42
C PHE A 52 -21.57 -16.25 0.01
N ALA A 53 -21.54 -15.06 0.60
CA ALA A 53 -22.08 -14.77 1.92
C ALA A 53 -23.10 -13.60 1.89
N PRO A 54 -24.18 -13.71 1.09
CA PRO A 54 -25.15 -12.63 0.94
C PRO A 54 -25.93 -12.38 2.23
N ALA A 55 -26.32 -11.11 2.44
CA ALA A 55 -26.90 -10.68 3.71
C ALA A 55 -28.20 -11.38 4.09
N SER A 56 -28.92 -11.87 3.10
CA SER A 56 -30.19 -12.60 3.22
C SER A 56 -30.09 -13.95 3.92
N LYS A 57 -28.88 -14.51 4.09
CA LYS A 57 -28.66 -15.85 4.66
C LYS A 57 -28.49 -15.87 6.19
N GLY A 58 -28.58 -14.72 6.87
CA GLY A 58 -28.54 -14.64 8.35
C GLY A 58 -27.15 -14.80 8.97
N PHE A 59 -26.08 -14.61 8.19
CA PHE A 59 -24.69 -14.65 8.67
C PHE A 59 -24.35 -13.37 9.46
N GLN A 60 -23.39 -13.42 10.40
CA GLN A 60 -22.93 -12.26 11.19
C GLN A 60 -22.10 -11.29 10.32
N ILE A 61 -22.76 -10.59 9.39
CA ILE A 61 -22.12 -9.78 8.34
C ILE A 61 -21.44 -8.53 8.90
N THR A 62 -21.99 -7.94 9.97
CA THR A 62 -21.47 -6.69 10.55
C THR A 62 -20.10 -6.88 11.20
N GLY A 63 -19.95 -7.87 12.09
CA GLY A 63 -18.67 -8.15 12.76
C GLY A 63 -17.61 -8.62 11.76
N PHE A 64 -18.01 -9.47 10.81
CA PHE A 64 -17.13 -9.94 9.73
C PHE A 64 -16.60 -8.78 8.87
N ASN A 65 -17.49 -7.92 8.36
CA ASN A 65 -17.10 -6.79 7.53
C ASN A 65 -16.25 -5.78 8.29
N GLN A 66 -16.53 -5.55 9.57
CA GLN A 66 -15.70 -4.69 10.41
C GLN A 66 -14.28 -5.25 10.56
N THR A 67 -14.12 -6.55 10.85
CA THR A 67 -12.81 -7.19 10.93
C THR A 67 -12.04 -7.10 9.61
N PHE A 68 -12.69 -7.40 8.48
CA PHE A 68 -12.03 -7.30 7.17
C PHE A 68 -11.66 -5.85 6.81
N SER A 69 -12.52 -4.88 7.12
CA SER A 69 -12.24 -3.47 6.90
C SER A 69 -10.99 -2.99 7.66
N LEU A 70 -10.83 -3.43 8.92
CA LEU A 70 -9.64 -3.15 9.74
C LEU A 70 -8.41 -3.89 9.24
N PHE A 71 -8.56 -5.16 8.83
CA PHE A 71 -7.48 -5.94 8.23
C PHE A 71 -6.94 -5.25 6.98
N PHE A 72 -7.80 -4.78 6.09
CA PHE A 72 -7.39 -4.08 4.87
C PHE A 72 -6.72 -2.74 5.15
N ALA A 73 -7.20 -2.00 6.15
CA ALA A 73 -6.52 -0.80 6.60
C ALA A 73 -5.10 -1.11 7.13
N ALA A 74 -4.95 -2.14 7.97
CA ALA A 74 -3.63 -2.56 8.47
C ALA A 74 -2.71 -3.09 7.35
N ALA A 75 -3.24 -3.88 6.43
CA ALA A 75 -2.48 -4.41 5.30
C ALA A 75 -1.98 -3.30 4.37
N SER A 76 -2.81 -2.30 4.08
CA SER A 76 -2.41 -1.10 3.32
C SER A 76 -1.31 -0.31 4.03
N ALA A 77 -1.39 -0.16 5.36
CA ALA A 77 -0.34 0.50 6.13
C ALA A 77 1.00 -0.24 6.03
N VAL A 78 0.99 -1.57 6.10
CA VAL A 78 2.18 -2.41 5.92
C VAL A 78 2.73 -2.29 4.48
N ALA A 79 1.86 -2.35 3.47
CA ALA A 79 2.26 -2.24 2.08
C ALA A 79 2.93 -0.88 1.76
N VAL A 80 2.35 0.21 2.25
CA VAL A 80 2.89 1.57 2.13
C VAL A 80 4.23 1.67 2.87
N GLY A 81 4.34 1.11 4.08
CA GLY A 81 5.57 1.11 4.86
C GLY A 81 6.72 0.34 4.20
N VAL A 82 6.46 -0.87 3.69
CA VAL A 82 7.46 -1.68 2.98
C VAL A 82 7.89 -0.98 1.69
N SER A 83 6.95 -0.46 0.91
CA SER A 83 7.23 0.24 -0.35
C SER A 83 8.04 1.52 -0.11
N GLY A 84 7.69 2.30 0.91
CA GLY A 84 8.44 3.49 1.31
C GLY A 84 9.86 3.20 1.76
N ARG A 85 10.08 2.08 2.48
CA ARG A 85 11.42 1.62 2.87
C ARG A 85 12.25 1.23 1.65
N MET A 86 11.66 0.52 0.70
CA MET A 86 12.35 0.08 -0.53
C MET A 86 12.83 1.26 -1.37
N MET A 87 12.00 2.31 -1.50
CA MET A 87 12.35 3.52 -2.25
C MET A 87 13.32 4.45 -1.50
N GLY A 88 13.63 4.18 -0.22
CA GLY A 88 14.44 5.08 0.62
C GLY A 88 13.72 6.37 1.03
N ARG A 89 12.42 6.50 0.73
CA ARG A 89 11.58 7.68 0.96
C ARG A 89 10.42 7.40 1.92
N LEU A 90 10.75 6.76 3.04
CA LEU A 90 9.75 6.29 4.00
C LEU A 90 8.90 7.43 4.57
N LYS A 91 9.50 8.59 4.89
CA LYS A 91 8.79 9.74 5.47
C LYS A 91 7.74 10.31 4.51
N ASP A 92 8.13 10.53 3.26
CA ASP A 92 7.22 11.03 2.23
C ASP A 92 6.08 10.04 1.97
N THR A 93 6.40 8.76 1.95
CA THR A 93 5.42 7.69 1.70
C THR A 93 4.45 7.52 2.88
N LEU A 94 4.92 7.70 4.12
CA LEU A 94 4.07 7.64 5.33
C LEU A 94 3.03 8.77 5.37
N TRP A 95 3.31 9.93 4.78
CA TRP A 95 2.33 11.02 4.71
C TRP A 95 1.04 10.60 4.00
N TRP A 96 1.16 9.75 2.98
CA TRP A 96 0.03 9.24 2.20
C TRP A 96 -0.66 8.02 2.83
N LEU A 97 -0.14 7.50 3.94
CA LEU A 97 -0.64 6.28 4.57
C LEU A 97 -2.12 6.36 4.95
N PRO A 98 -2.64 7.44 5.59
CA PRO A 98 -4.07 7.52 5.93
C PRO A 98 -4.98 7.46 4.70
N MET A 99 -4.53 8.03 3.57
CA MET A 99 -5.28 7.99 2.32
C MET A 99 -5.40 6.55 1.80
N TRP A 100 -4.30 5.80 1.76
CA TRP A 100 -4.31 4.41 1.31
C TRP A 100 -5.13 3.48 2.21
N MET A 101 -5.10 3.71 3.53
CA MET A 101 -5.96 2.99 4.47
C MET A 101 -7.45 3.26 4.19
N ALA A 102 -7.82 4.53 4.01
CA ALA A 102 -9.20 4.93 3.73
C ALA A 102 -9.69 4.38 2.39
N VAL A 103 -8.86 4.41 1.35
CA VAL A 103 -9.19 3.84 0.03
C VAL A 103 -9.46 2.34 0.14
N SER A 104 -8.58 1.60 0.81
CA SER A 104 -8.70 0.16 0.98
C SER A 104 -9.97 -0.24 1.73
N MET A 105 -10.25 0.45 2.84
CA MET A 105 -11.43 0.24 3.66
C MET A 105 -12.71 0.62 2.90
N GLY A 106 -12.70 1.78 2.23
CA GLY A 106 -13.83 2.29 1.45
C GLY A 106 -14.16 1.41 0.26
N LEU A 107 -13.16 0.90 -0.46
CA LEU A 107 -13.35 -0.03 -1.57
C LEU A 107 -13.94 -1.36 -1.11
N TYR A 108 -13.46 -1.93 0.00
CA TYR A 108 -14.03 -3.15 0.55
C TYR A 108 -15.51 -2.97 0.91
N LEU A 109 -15.83 -1.96 1.74
CA LEU A 109 -17.20 -1.72 2.19
C LEU A 109 -18.14 -1.33 1.04
N GLY A 110 -17.66 -0.52 0.11
CA GLY A 110 -18.39 -0.12 -1.08
C GLY A 110 -18.70 -1.30 -2.00
N ALA A 111 -17.72 -2.16 -2.26
CA ALA A 111 -17.89 -3.33 -3.11
C ALA A 111 -18.81 -4.38 -2.47
N VAL A 112 -18.68 -4.66 -1.17
CA VAL A 112 -19.60 -5.58 -0.47
C VAL A 112 -21.04 -5.08 -0.55
N LYS A 113 -21.26 -3.77 -0.35
CA LYS A 113 -22.60 -3.16 -0.44
C LYS A 113 -23.17 -3.22 -1.87
N ALA A 114 -22.32 -3.15 -2.89
CA ALA A 114 -22.76 -3.21 -4.29
C ALA A 114 -23.10 -4.64 -4.75
N VAL A 115 -22.44 -5.67 -4.20
CA VAL A 115 -22.56 -7.06 -4.66
C VAL A 115 -23.52 -7.89 -3.79
N GLY A 116 -23.49 -7.70 -2.47
CA GLY A 116 -24.22 -8.55 -1.50
C GLY A 116 -25.27 -7.80 -0.66
N GLY A 117 -25.54 -6.54 -1.00
CA GLY A 117 -26.61 -5.72 -0.41
C GLY A 117 -27.99 -6.13 -0.89
#